data_AF-A0A916RI71-F1
#
_entry.id   AF-A0A916RI71-F1
#
_cell.length_a   1.000
_cell.length_b   1.000
_cell.length_c   1.000
_cell.angle_alpha   90.00
_cell.angle_beta   90.00
_cell.angle_gamma   90.00
#
_symmetry.space_group_name_H-M   'P 1'
#
loop_
_entity.id
_entity.type
_entity.pdbx_description
1 polymer ?
#
loop_
_entity_poly.entity_id
_entity_poly.type
_entity_poly.pdbx_seq_one_letter_code
_entity_poly.pdbx_strand_id
1 'polypeptide(L)'
;MLSVSSQEHGEFLVLNEMQLRYNTEMPRRMRAYAALAEEKYKKPVYPVLINILQPSTPTEIVNCYESEFLNLRAYQDYRVINLWEVEAQTVFQ
;
A
#
# COMPACT_ATOMS: atom_id res chain seq x y z
N MET A 1 4.80 -1.12 10.06
CA MET A 1 4.20 0.24 10.12
C MET A 1 5.18 1.16 10.83
N LEU A 2 5.45 2.32 10.26
CA LEU A 2 6.44 3.29 10.73
C LEU A 2 5.76 4.63 10.98
N SER A 3 6.08 5.31 12.08
CA SER A 3 5.69 6.71 12.27
C SER A 3 6.75 7.59 11.63
N VAL A 4 6.33 8.51 10.77
CA VAL A 4 7.20 9.43 10.04
C VAL A 4 6.80 10.86 10.38
N SER A 5 7.79 11.74 10.50
CA SER A 5 7.59 13.18 10.65
C SER A 5 8.25 13.88 9.48
N SER A 6 7.48 14.70 8.76
CA SER A 6 7.93 15.51 7.63
C SER A 6 7.61 16.98 7.89
N GLN A 7 8.50 17.89 7.47
CA GLN A 7 8.23 19.33 7.54
C GLN A 7 7.00 19.72 6.70
N GLU A 8 6.76 19.04 5.58
CA GLU A 8 5.69 19.38 4.64
C GLU A 8 4.34 18.71 5.00
N HIS A 9 4.38 17.52 5.58
CA HIS A 9 3.17 16.69 5.78
C HIS A 9 2.84 16.41 7.24
N GLY A 10 3.66 16.90 8.18
CA GLY A 10 3.50 16.63 9.60
C GLY A 10 3.77 15.16 9.96
N GLU A 11 3.10 14.67 10.99
CA GLU A 11 3.22 13.29 11.44
C GLU A 11 2.19 12.38 10.76
N PHE A 12 2.68 11.31 10.13
CA PHE A 12 1.84 10.32 9.46
C PHE A 12 2.42 8.91 9.64
N LEU A 13 1.61 7.90 9.31
CA LEU A 13 2.01 6.50 9.38
C LEU A 13 2.30 5.97 7.98
N VAL A 14 3.45 5.33 7.79
CA VAL A 14 3.71 4.51 6.61
C VAL A 14 3.34 3.07 6.91
N LEU A 15 2.35 2.56 6.20
CA LEU A 15 1.88 1.18 6.33
C LEU A 15 2.42 0.36 5.16
N ASN A 16 3.58 -0.25 5.38
CA ASN A 16 4.17 -1.19 4.45
C ASN A 16 3.57 -2.59 4.64
N GLU A 17 3.05 -3.15 3.56
CA GLU A 17 2.61 -4.54 3.45
C GLU A 17 3.47 -5.23 2.40
N MET A 18 4.21 -6.27 2.81
CA MET A 18 5.15 -6.96 1.94
C MET A 18 4.59 -8.32 1.52
N GLN A 19 4.59 -8.58 0.22
CA GLN A 19 4.08 -9.80 -0.38
C GLN A 19 5.17 -10.44 -1.26
N LEU A 20 5.32 -11.77 -1.16
CA LEU A 20 6.28 -12.49 -2.01
C LEU A 20 5.87 -12.41 -3.49
N ARG A 21 4.57 -12.59 -3.77
CA ARG A 21 3.93 -12.36 -5.07
C ARG A 21 2.61 -11.65 -4.83
N TYR A 22 2.14 -10.92 -5.84
CA TYR A 22 0.87 -10.21 -5.75
C TYR A 22 -0.31 -11.16 -5.45
N ASN A 23 -1.22 -10.69 -4.60
CA ASN A 23 -2.47 -11.39 -4.23
C ASN A 23 -3.65 -10.51 -4.62
N THR A 24 -4.64 -11.05 -5.34
CA THR A 24 -5.80 -10.30 -5.81
C THR A 24 -6.70 -9.78 -4.70
N GLU A 25 -6.61 -10.32 -3.47
CA GLU A 25 -7.30 -9.80 -2.29
C GLU A 25 -6.57 -8.63 -1.61
N MET A 26 -5.39 -8.24 -2.11
CA MET A 26 -4.63 -7.12 -1.53
C MET A 26 -5.41 -5.81 -1.43
N PRO A 27 -6.20 -5.37 -2.43
CA PRO A 27 -6.97 -4.12 -2.30
C PRO A 27 -7.85 -4.10 -1.05
N ARG A 28 -8.58 -5.20 -0.78
CA ARG A 28 -9.46 -5.34 0.39
C ARG A 28 -8.67 -5.26 1.69
N ARG A 29 -7.52 -5.94 1.76
CA ARG A 29 -6.62 -5.91 2.92
C ARG A 29 -6.02 -4.53 3.14
N MET A 30 -5.53 -3.86 2.09
CA MET A 30 -4.95 -2.52 2.18
C MET A 30 -5.96 -1.50 2.73
N ARG A 31 -7.22 -1.55 2.26
CA ARG A 31 -8.31 -0.74 2.85
C ARG A 31 -8.50 -1.02 4.34
N ALA A 32 -8.59 -2.28 4.73
CA ALA A 32 -8.81 -2.66 6.13
C ALA A 32 -7.65 -2.18 7.01
N TYR A 33 -6.40 -2.36 6.56
CA TYR A 33 -5.21 -1.97 7.30
C TYR A 33 -5.09 -0.45 7.45
N ALA A 34 -5.32 0.30 6.37
CA ALA A 34 -5.30 1.76 6.40
C ALA A 34 -6.35 2.30 7.38
N ALA A 35 -7.61 1.85 7.26
CA ALA A 35 -8.70 2.30 8.12
C ALA A 35 -8.47 1.96 9.61
N LEU A 36 -7.99 0.75 9.91
CA LEU A 36 -7.69 0.35 11.30
C LEU A 36 -6.52 1.15 11.90
N ALA A 37 -5.48 1.42 11.10
CA ALA A 37 -4.35 2.23 11.56
C ALA A 37 -4.74 3.69 11.78
N GLU A 38 -5.50 4.27 10.85
CA GLU A 38 -6.00 5.64 10.97
C GLU A 38 -6.91 5.80 12.19
N GLU A 39 -7.81 4.85 12.42
CA GLU A 39 -8.68 4.84 13.60
C GLU A 39 -7.84 4.74 14.89
N LYS A 40 -6.90 3.80 14.97
CA LYS A 40 -6.15 3.55 16.20
C LYS A 40 -5.22 4.69 16.59
N TYR A 41 -4.58 5.32 15.61
CA TYR A 41 -3.51 6.30 15.86
C TYR A 41 -3.91 7.74 15.59
N LYS A 42 -5.10 7.98 15.02
CA LYS A 42 -5.62 9.31 14.67
C LYS A 42 -4.63 10.14 13.85
N LYS A 43 -3.91 9.47 12.94
CA LYS A 43 -2.90 10.05 12.05
C LYS A 43 -3.18 9.63 10.61
N PRO A 44 -2.87 10.49 9.61
CA PRO A 44 -2.92 10.10 8.21
C PRO A 44 -2.09 8.84 7.96
N VAL A 45 -2.57 7.96 7.09
CA VAL A 45 -1.90 6.72 6.74
C VAL A 45 -1.52 6.76 5.27
N TYR A 46 -0.26 6.46 4.98
CA TYR A 46 0.30 6.27 3.65
C TYR A 46 0.52 4.76 3.42
N PRO A 47 -0.47 4.05 2.85
CA PRO A 47 -0.38 2.63 2.59
C PRO A 47 0.52 2.32 1.39
N VAL A 48 1.42 1.35 1.55
CA VAL A 48 2.38 0.91 0.54
C VAL A 48 2.36 -0.61 0.45
N LEU A 49 2.04 -1.14 -0.71
CA LEU A 49 2.16 -2.55 -1.06
C LEU A 49 3.50 -2.78 -1.76
N ILE A 50 4.31 -3.69 -1.23
CA ILE A 50 5.60 -4.08 -1.80
C ILE A 50 5.50 -5.53 -2.28
N ASN A 51 5.65 -5.75 -3.59
CA ASN A 51 5.71 -7.08 -4.18
C ASN A 51 7.17 -7.43 -4.50
N ILE A 52 7.62 -8.62 -4.07
CA ILE A 52 9.03 -9.04 -4.26
C ILE A 52 9.25 -9.71 -5.62
N LEU A 53 8.37 -10.63 -6.02
CA LEU A 53 8.48 -11.40 -7.26
C LEU A 53 7.29 -11.14 -8.18
N GLN A 54 7.58 -11.11 -9.49
CA GLN A 54 6.55 -10.99 -10.51
C GLN A 54 5.50 -12.11 -10.34
N PRO A 55 4.20 -11.84 -10.57
CA PRO A 55 3.18 -12.88 -10.55
C PRO A 55 3.53 -14.04 -11.50
N SER A 56 3.23 -15.28 -11.09
CA SER A 56 3.48 -16.47 -11.92
C SER A 56 2.60 -16.52 -13.18
N THR A 57 1.48 -15.82 -13.16
CA THR A 57 0.55 -15.65 -14.29
C THR A 57 0.35 -14.16 -14.54
N PRO A 58 0.18 -13.71 -15.80
CA PRO A 58 -0.15 -12.32 -16.09
C PRO A 58 -1.38 -11.89 -15.27
N THR A 59 -1.14 -11.01 -14.31
CA THR A 59 -2.16 -10.54 -13.36
C THR A 59 -2.01 -9.03 -13.27
N GLU A 60 -3.12 -8.32 -13.42
CA GLU A 60 -3.13 -6.88 -13.22
C GLU A 60 -2.86 -6.56 -11.75
N ILE A 61 -1.82 -5.78 -11.51
CA ILE A 61 -1.46 -5.30 -10.18
C ILE A 61 -2.14 -3.95 -10.00
N VAL A 62 -3.26 -3.93 -9.28
CA VAL A 62 -4.00 -2.70 -9.02
C VAL A 62 -3.40 -1.95 -7.82
N ASN A 63 -3.63 -0.63 -7.80
CA ASN A 63 -3.13 0.30 -6.79
C ASN A 63 -4.24 0.94 -5.95
N CYS A 64 -5.49 0.49 -6.11
CA CYS A 64 -6.60 0.97 -5.32
C CYS A 64 -7.59 -0.16 -5.00
N TYR A 65 -8.36 0.04 -3.94
CA TYR A 65 -9.61 -0.67 -3.70
C TYR A 65 -10.76 0.23 -4.11
N GLU A 66 -11.70 -0.33 -4.86
CA GLU A 66 -12.95 0.33 -5.22
C GLU A 66 -14.11 -0.65 -5.06
N SER A 67 -15.21 -0.17 -4.48
CA SER A 67 -16.47 -0.90 -4.46
C SER A 67 -17.64 0.08 -4.34
N GLU A 68 -18.79 -0.32 -4.85
CA GLU A 68 -20.05 0.40 -4.72
C GLU A 68 -21.12 -0.54 -4.16
N PHE A 69 -21.87 -0.07 -3.16
CA PHE A 69 -23.01 -0.79 -2.61
C PHE A 69 -24.13 0.19 -2.25
N LEU A 70 -25.31 0.02 -2.84
CA LEU A 70 -26.45 0.93 -2.65
C LEU A 70 -26.09 2.41 -2.89
N ASN A 71 -25.34 2.70 -3.96
CA ASN A 71 -24.80 4.02 -4.30
C ASN A 71 -23.78 4.61 -3.28
N LEU A 72 -23.29 3.80 -2.34
CA LEU A 72 -22.20 4.18 -1.46
C LEU A 72 -20.88 3.67 -2.03
N ARG A 73 -19.96 4.59 -2.33
CA ARG A 73 -18.62 4.26 -2.82
C ARG A 73 -17.65 4.12 -1.65
N ALA A 74 -16.94 3.01 -1.62
CA ALA A 74 -15.73 2.86 -0.81
C ALA A 74 -14.52 2.85 -1.72
N TYR A 75 -13.57 3.73 -1.44
CA TYR A 75 -12.39 3.94 -2.24
C TYR A 75 -11.15 4.08 -1.34
N GLN A 76 -10.06 3.43 -1.70
CA GLN A 76 -8.78 3.56 -1.01
C GLN A 76 -7.64 3.44 -2.01
N ASP A 77 -6.86 4.50 -2.19
CA ASP A 77 -5.59 4.43 -2.89
C ASP A 77 -4.49 3.83 -2.00
N TYR A 78 -3.53 3.18 -2.64
CA TYR A 78 -2.26 2.81 -2.02
C TYR A 78 -1.13 2.83 -3.03
N ARG A 79 0.09 3.04 -2.54
CA ARG A 79 1.28 2.97 -3.38
C ARG A 79 1.63 1.51 -3.64
N VAL A 80 1.96 1.16 -4.89
CA VAL A 80 2.53 -0.15 -5.22
C VAL A 80 4.00 0.03 -5.58
N ILE A 81 4.83 -0.84 -5.03
CA ILE A 81 6.25 -0.96 -5.38
C ILE A 81 6.50 -2.42 -5.77
N ASN A 82 6.86 -2.64 -7.03
CA ASN A 82 7.26 -3.95 -7.53
C ASN A 82 8.78 -4.01 -7.59
N LEU A 83 9.40 -4.82 -6.73
CA LEU A 83 10.87 -4.81 -6.61
C LEU A 83 11.61 -5.31 -7.86
N TRP A 84 10.94 -6.07 -8.74
CA TRP A 84 11.51 -6.48 -10.02
C TRP A 84 11.50 -5.36 -11.09
N GLU A 85 10.75 -4.27 -10.86
CA GLU A 85 10.73 -3.08 -11.73
C GLU A 85 11.66 -1.97 -11.20
N VAL A 86 12.12 -2.09 -9.95
CA VAL A 86 13.03 -1.12 -9.35
C VAL A 86 14.45 -1.46 -9.77
N GLU A 87 15.08 -0.58 -10.55
CA GLU A 87 16.52 -0.62 -10.76
C GLU A 87 17.23 -0.36 -9.42
N ALA A 88 17.79 -1.41 -8.83
CA ALA A 88 18.59 -1.27 -7.61
C ALA A 88 19.89 -0.54 -7.97
N GLN A 89 19.99 0.74 -7.62
CA GLN A 89 21.28 1.40 -7.55
C GLN A 89 22.04 0.78 -6.39
N THR A 90 23.12 0.06 -6.68
CA THR A 90 24.01 -0.46 -5.65
C THR A 90 24.67 0.73 -4.96
N VAL A 91 24.22 1.06 -3.75
CA VAL A 91 24.91 2.02 -2.90
C VAL A 91 26.15 1.31 -2.35
N PHE A 92 27.21 1.26 -3.15
CA PHE A 92 28.54 0.97 -2.64
C PHE A 92 29.05 2.23 -1.95
N GLN A 93 29.16 2.19 -0.63
CA GLN A 93 30.02 3.08 0.16
C GLN A 93 30.92 2.23 1.05
#